data_AF-A0A966CLI4-F1
#
_entry.id   AF-A0A966CLI4-F1
#
_cell.length_a   1.000
_cell.length_b   1.000
_cell.length_c   1.000
_cell.angle_alpha   90.00
_cell.angle_beta   90.00
_cell.angle_gamma   90.00
#
_symmetry.space_group_name_H-M   'P 1'
#
loop_
_entity.id
_entity.type
_entity.pdbx_description
1 polymer ?
#
loop_
_entity_poly.entity_id
_entity_poly.type
_entity_poly.pdbx_seq_one_letter_code
_entity_poly.pdbx_strand_id
1 'polypeptide(L)'
;SYAAGAMTVARQEQVSTDVLMGDFGAEVGLLTEASERENSTLIAAASEPSAQAILFASATEPLVGEELFAAPAYIGNDPAQRASLQAQDILRWLVILALLAAAGMKMVGLI
;
A
#
# COMPACT_ATOMS: atom_id res chain seq x y z
N SER A 1 -1.05 18.95 14.16
CA SER A 1 -1.05 17.94 13.09
C SER A 1 0.36 17.37 12.98
N TYR A 2 0.50 16.06 12.78
CA TYR A 2 1.79 15.39 12.59
C TYR A 2 2.45 15.82 11.28
N ALA A 3 1.68 15.92 10.20
CA ALA A 3 2.17 16.29 8.87
C ALA A 3 2.92 17.64 8.89
N ALA A 4 2.35 18.65 9.57
CA ALA A 4 2.96 19.97 9.67
C ALA A 4 4.35 20.00 10.32
N GLY A 5 4.60 19.11 11.29
CA GLY A 5 5.92 19.00 11.92
C GLY A 5 6.92 18.19 11.08
N ALA A 6 6.44 17.23 10.30
CA ALA A 6 7.28 16.35 9.50
C ALA A 6 7.63 16.92 8.12
N MET A 7 6.82 17.82 7.54
CA MET A 7 7.07 18.42 6.22
C MET A 7 8.46 19.06 6.07
N THR A 8 9.00 19.64 7.13
CA THR A 8 10.31 20.31 7.10
C THR A 8 11.49 19.35 6.98
N VAL A 9 11.31 18.06 7.31
CA VAL A 9 12.38 17.07 7.36
C VAL A 9 12.98 16.85 5.97
N ALA A 10 12.15 16.69 4.94
CA ALA A 10 12.61 16.47 3.57
C ALA A 10 13.63 17.53 3.12
N ARG A 11 13.33 18.80 3.42
CA ARG A 11 14.20 19.94 3.10
C ARG A 11 15.44 20.02 3.99
N GLN A 12 15.27 19.90 5.30
CA GLN A 12 16.36 20.09 6.26
C GLN A 12 17.44 19.02 6.12
N GLU A 13 17.02 17.79 5.89
CA GLU A 13 17.91 16.63 5.78
C GLU A 13 18.33 16.34 4.32
N GLN A 14 17.90 17.16 3.36
CA GLN A 14 18.19 16.98 1.93
C GLN A 14 17.86 15.56 1.45
N VAL A 15 16.67 15.08 1.80
CA VAL A 15 16.23 13.71 1.55
C VAL A 15 16.10 13.45 0.04
N SER A 16 16.73 12.39 -0.45
CA SER A 16 16.59 11.96 -1.85
C SER A 16 15.40 11.04 -2.08
N THR A 17 14.95 10.35 -1.03
CA THR A 17 13.83 9.41 -1.10
C THR A 17 13.06 9.38 0.20
N ASP A 18 11.76 9.67 0.11
CA ASP A 18 10.81 9.59 1.20
C ASP A 18 10.03 8.28 1.11
N VAL A 19 9.83 7.63 2.25
CA VAL A 19 9.03 6.40 2.37
C VAL A 19 7.90 6.64 3.37
N LEU A 20 6.67 6.68 2.87
CA LEU A 20 5.47 6.92 3.67
C LEU A 20 4.57 5.68 3.65
N MET A 21 4.60 4.87 4.71
CA MET A 21 3.78 3.66 4.83
C MET A 21 3.01 3.67 6.14
N GLY A 22 1.69 3.48 6.10
CA GLY A 22 0.89 3.33 7.32
C GLY A 22 -0.55 3.78 7.20
N ASP A 23 -1.12 4.17 8.33
CA ASP A 23 -2.49 4.69 8.41
C ASP A 23 -2.44 6.21 8.44
N PHE A 24 -2.93 6.83 7.36
CA PHE A 24 -2.89 8.28 7.18
C PHE A 24 -4.28 8.83 6.89
N GLY A 25 -4.48 10.10 7.24
CA GLY A 25 -5.63 10.88 6.75
C GLY A 25 -5.28 11.73 5.54
N ALA A 26 -6.21 12.61 5.15
CA ALA A 26 -6.01 13.53 4.03
C ALA A 26 -4.79 14.46 4.19
N GLU A 27 -4.29 14.67 5.41
CA GLU A 27 -3.10 15.47 5.69
C GLU A 27 -1.79 14.89 5.12
N VAL A 28 -1.79 13.63 4.66
CA VAL A 28 -0.63 13.06 3.92
C VAL A 28 -0.33 13.81 2.63
N GLY A 29 -1.32 14.52 2.08
CA GLY A 29 -1.15 15.45 0.96
C GLY A 29 -0.08 16.52 1.20
N LEU A 30 0.07 16.95 2.44
CA LEU A 30 1.08 17.93 2.83
C LEU A 30 2.50 17.34 2.80
N LEU A 31 2.65 16.08 3.21
CA LEU A 31 3.94 15.37 3.16
C LEU A 31 4.36 15.06 1.71
N THR A 32 3.40 14.66 0.87
CA THR A 32 3.62 14.46 -0.57
C THR A 32 4.06 15.75 -1.26
N GLU A 33 3.38 16.87 -1.00
CA GLU A 33 3.78 18.18 -1.54
C GLU A 33 5.18 18.62 -1.05
N ALA A 34 5.49 18.38 0.23
CA ALA A 34 6.81 18.70 0.76
C ALA A 34 7.93 17.89 0.09
N SER A 35 7.70 16.59 -0.14
CA SER A 35 8.63 15.70 -0.85
C SER A 35 8.81 16.12 -2.32
N GLU A 36 7.71 16.47 -3.01
CA GLU A 36 7.73 16.96 -4.40
C GLU A 36 8.54 18.26 -4.53
N ARG A 37 8.39 19.22 -3.59
CA ARG A 37 9.15 20.49 -3.59
C ARG A 37 10.66 20.31 -3.55
N GLU A 38 11.14 19.22 -2.95
CA GLU A 38 12.57 18.89 -2.89
C GLU A 38 13.01 18.01 -4.08
N ASN A 39 12.11 17.67 -5.01
CA ASN A 39 12.33 16.70 -6.08
C ASN A 39 12.82 15.33 -5.55
N SER A 40 12.33 14.94 -4.37
CA SER A 40 12.60 13.63 -3.74
C SER A 40 11.74 12.55 -4.40
N THR A 41 12.27 11.33 -4.50
CA THR A 41 11.44 10.17 -4.89
C THR A 41 10.55 9.78 -3.74
N LEU A 42 9.25 9.62 -3.98
CA LEU A 42 8.32 9.25 -2.94
C LEU A 42 7.73 7.86 -3.16
N ILE A 43 8.07 6.92 -2.28
CA ILE A 43 7.46 5.60 -2.19
C ILE A 43 6.40 5.66 -1.10
N ALA A 44 5.13 5.41 -1.43
CA ALA A 44 4.07 5.62 -0.45
C ALA A 44 2.90 4.64 -0.56
N ALA A 45 2.33 4.29 0.60
CA ALA A 45 1.09 3.54 0.70
C ALA A 45 0.33 3.82 1.99
N ALA A 46 -0.99 3.75 1.91
CA ALA A 46 -1.89 3.94 3.03
C ALA A 46 -2.89 2.79 3.16
N SER A 47 -3.21 2.41 4.40
CA SER A 47 -4.31 1.49 4.69
C SER A 47 -5.69 2.12 4.48
N GLU A 48 -5.80 3.43 4.72
CA GLU A 48 -7.04 4.19 4.59
C GLU A 48 -7.29 4.59 3.12
N PRO A 49 -8.42 4.22 2.50
CA PRO A 49 -8.67 4.46 1.07
C PRO A 49 -8.61 5.93 0.64
N SER A 50 -9.04 6.84 1.52
CA SER A 50 -9.01 8.28 1.23
C SER A 50 -7.58 8.83 1.12
N ALA A 51 -6.68 8.40 2.02
CA ALA A 51 -5.26 8.73 1.94
C ALA A 51 -4.58 7.99 0.79
N GLN A 52 -4.93 6.72 0.54
CA GLN A 52 -4.39 5.96 -0.58
C GLN A 52 -4.70 6.61 -1.92
N ALA A 53 -5.90 7.19 -2.09
CA ALA A 53 -6.25 7.92 -3.30
C ALA A 53 -5.36 9.17 -3.52
N ILE A 54 -5.01 9.88 -2.44
CA ILE A 54 -4.08 11.01 -2.50
C ILE A 54 -2.69 10.51 -2.88
N LEU A 55 -2.17 9.50 -2.17
CA LEU A 55 -0.85 8.93 -2.43
C LEU A 55 -0.73 8.36 -3.85
N PHE A 56 -1.78 7.70 -4.34
CA PHE A 56 -1.82 7.20 -5.72
C PHE A 56 -1.72 8.32 -6.76
N ALA A 57 -2.25 9.52 -6.45
CA ALA A 57 -2.22 10.66 -7.34
C ALA A 57 -0.93 11.50 -7.24
N SER A 58 -0.24 11.49 -6.09
CA SER A 58 0.88 12.40 -5.82
C SER A 58 2.22 11.73 -5.53
N ALA A 59 2.27 10.44 -5.18
CA ALA A 59 3.52 9.73 -4.98
C ALA A 59 4.18 9.34 -6.32
N THR A 60 5.51 9.28 -6.33
CA THR A 60 6.26 8.81 -7.50
C THR A 60 6.06 7.30 -7.71
N GLU A 61 6.08 6.53 -6.61
CA GLU A 61 5.93 5.09 -6.60
C GLU A 61 4.86 4.69 -5.55
N PRO A 62 3.56 4.79 -5.90
CA PRO A 62 2.50 4.41 -4.99
C PRO A 62 2.39 2.89 -4.91
N LEU A 63 2.52 2.33 -3.70
CA LEU A 63 2.22 0.93 -3.46
C LEU A 63 0.72 0.78 -3.14
N VAL A 64 0.09 -0.28 -3.63
CA VAL A 64 -1.37 -0.44 -3.54
C VAL A 64 -1.76 -1.78 -2.91
N GLY A 65 -2.73 -1.71 -2.00
CA GLY A 65 -3.39 -2.89 -1.44
C GLY A 65 -2.41 -3.76 -0.64
N GLU A 66 -2.10 -4.94 -1.16
CA GLU A 66 -1.27 -5.91 -0.43
C GLU A 66 0.22 -5.58 -0.42
N GLU A 67 0.68 -4.71 -1.31
CA GLU A 67 2.08 -4.32 -1.41
C GLU A 67 2.57 -3.61 -0.14
N LEU A 68 1.70 -2.85 0.52
CA LEU A 68 1.96 -2.24 1.84
C LEU A 68 2.36 -3.29 2.89
N PHE A 69 1.73 -4.46 2.84
CA PHE A 69 1.96 -5.55 3.79
C PHE A 69 3.04 -6.54 3.32
N ALA A 70 3.28 -6.60 2.01
CA ALA A 70 4.29 -7.46 1.40
C ALA A 70 5.70 -6.82 1.42
N ALA A 71 5.81 -5.50 1.59
CA ALA A 71 7.09 -4.79 1.59
C ALA A 71 8.16 -5.40 2.54
N PRO A 72 7.84 -5.77 3.79
CA PRO A 72 8.80 -6.45 4.67
C PRO A 72 9.32 -7.77 4.11
N ALA A 73 8.48 -8.55 3.42
CA ALA A 73 8.86 -9.84 2.85
C ALA A 73 9.71 -9.71 1.57
N TYR A 74 9.63 -8.56 0.89
CA TYR A 74 10.45 -8.26 -0.29
C TYR A 74 11.83 -7.73 0.08
N ILE A 75 11.92 -6.94 1.15
CA ILE A 75 13.19 -6.36 1.63
C ILE A 75 13.90 -7.35 2.57
N GLY A 76 13.14 -7.93 3.49
CA GLY A 76 13.60 -8.94 4.43
C GLY A 76 13.49 -10.32 3.80
N ASN A 77 14.63 -11.01 3.66
CA ASN A 77 14.68 -12.41 3.22
C ASN A 77 14.18 -13.40 4.29
N ASP A 78 13.17 -13.03 5.10
CA ASP A 78 12.60 -13.89 6.14
C ASP A 78 11.71 -14.98 5.49
N PRO A 79 12.07 -16.27 5.62
CA PRO A 79 11.29 -17.37 5.07
C PRO A 79 9.84 -17.39 5.60
N ALA A 80 9.60 -16.94 6.84
CA ALA A 80 8.27 -16.93 7.43
C ALA A 80 7.33 -15.93 6.74
N GLN A 81 7.83 -14.73 6.45
CA GLN A 81 7.06 -13.68 5.77
C GLN A 81 6.77 -14.05 4.30
N ARG A 82 7.71 -14.70 3.62
CA ARG A 82 7.49 -15.22 2.27
C ARG A 82 6.48 -16.36 2.25
N ALA A 83 6.55 -17.26 3.24
CA ALA A 83 5.59 -18.34 3.37
C ALA A 83 4.17 -17.82 3.67
N SER A 84 4.02 -16.75 4.46
CA SER A 84 2.70 -16.16 4.72
C SER A 84 2.07 -15.55 3.47
N LEU A 85 2.86 -14.88 2.61
CA LEU A 85 2.36 -14.37 1.32
C LEU A 85 1.87 -15.52 0.42
N GLN A 86 2.66 -16.59 0.32
CA GLN A 86 2.27 -17.75 -0.47
C GLN A 86 0.98 -18.42 0.07
N ALA A 87 0.85 -18.52 1.39
CA ALA A 87 -0.37 -19.05 2.01
C ALA A 87 -1.59 -18.17 1.71
N GLN A 88 -1.44 -16.84 1.77
CA GLN A 88 -2.49 -15.89 1.44
C GLN A 88 -2.93 -16.03 -0.03
N ASP A 89 -2.00 -16.21 -0.96
CA ASP A 89 -2.31 -16.40 -2.37
C ASP A 89 -3.04 -17.71 -2.64
N ILE A 90 -2.63 -18.80 -2.00
CA ILE A 90 -3.31 -20.10 -2.11
C ILE A 90 -4.75 -19.99 -1.60
N LEU A 91 -4.95 -19.38 -0.43
CA LEU A 91 -6.28 -19.19 0.15
C LEU A 91 -7.16 -18.31 -0.75
N ARG A 92 -6.60 -17.25 -1.34
CA ARG A 92 -7.32 -16.37 -2.28
C ARG A 92 -7.85 -17.16 -3.48
N TRP A 93 -7.00 -17.99 -4.09
CA TRP A 93 -7.41 -18.83 -5.22
C TRP A 93 -8.47 -19.86 -4.83
N LEU A 94 -8.36 -20.48 -3.66
CA LEU A 94 -9.39 -21.40 -3.16
C LEU A 94 -10.74 -20.70 -2.99
N VAL A 95 -10.75 -19.49 -2.42
CA VAL A 95 -11.97 -18.69 -2.26
C VAL A 95 -12.54 -18.29 -3.61
N ILE A 96 -11.72 -17.82 -4.55
CA ILE A 96 -12.16 -17.46 -5.91
C ILE A 96 -12.83 -18.67 -6.59
N LEU A 97 -12.19 -19.84 -6.58
CA LEU A 97 -12.75 -21.05 -7.19
C LEU A 97 -14.05 -21.50 -6.53
N ALA A 98 -14.14 -21.42 -5.21
CA ALA A 98 -15.36 -21.73 -4.47
C ALA A 98 -16.51 -20.78 -4.84
N LEU A 99 -16.24 -19.48 -4.94
CA LEU A 99 -17.22 -18.48 -5.35
C LEU A 99 -17.70 -18.70 -6.79
N LEU A 100 -16.77 -19.01 -7.71
CA LEU A 100 -17.11 -19.30 -9.10
C LEU A 100 -17.95 -20.58 -9.24
N ALA A 101 -17.60 -21.64 -8.51
CA ALA A 101 -18.38 -22.88 -8.49
C ALA A 101 -19.80 -22.65 -7.92
N ALA A 102 -19.91 -21.91 -6.81
CA ALA A 102 -21.19 -21.56 -6.22
C ALA A 102 -22.05 -20.71 -7.16
N ALA A 103 -21.46 -19.70 -7.80
CA ALA A 103 -22.15 -18.87 -8.79
C ALA A 103 -22.63 -19.70 -9.99
N GLY A 104 -21.79 -20.62 -10.48
CA GLY A 104 -22.14 -21.54 -11.57
C GLY A 104 -23.28 -22.49 -11.22
N MET A 105 -23.23 -23.14 -10.05
CA MET A 105 -24.30 -24.01 -9.57
C MET A 105 -25.63 -23.27 -9.43
N LYS A 106 -25.60 -22.04 -8.91
CA LYS A 106 -26.78 -21.17 -8.81
C LYS A 106 -27.35 -20.81 -10.19
N MET A 107 -26.50 -20.51 -11.18
CA MET A 107 -26.96 -20.19 -12.53
C MET A 107 -27.63 -21.37 -13.24
N VAL A 108 -27.22 -22.60 -12.93
CA VAL A 108 -27.82 -23.83 -13.49
C VAL A 108 -29.06 -24.30 -12.69
N GLY A 109 -29.40 -23.60 -11.60
CA GLY A 109 -30.57 -23.93 -10.76
C GLY A 109 -30.38 -25.17 -9.89
N LEU A 110 -29.12 -25.56 -9.63
CA LEU A 110 -28.79 -26.67 -8.75
C LEU A 110 -28.95 -26.31 -7.25
N ILE A 111 -28.82 -25.01 -6.95
CA ILE A 111 -29.00 -24.37 -5.65
C ILE A 111 -29.69 -23.02 -5.83
#